data_AF-A0A173DYE7-F1
#
_entry.id   AF-A0A173DYE7-F1
#
_cell.length_a   1.000
_cell.length_b   1.000
_cell.length_c   1.000
_cell.angle_alpha   90.00
_cell.angle_beta   90.00
_cell.angle_gamma   90.00
#
_symmetry.space_group_name_H-M   'P 1'
#
loop_
_entity.id
_entity.type
_entity.pdbx_description
1 polymer ?
#
loop_
_entity_poly.entity_id
_entity_poly.type
_entity_poly.pdbx_seq_one_letter_code
_entity_poly.pdbx_strand_id
1 'polypeptide(L)'
;MKKSIYKYGFSGLLFLVSLSGCCLNPYGSKQSSKNSRDINQESVTLHSSENKTPRSRRLFSRRSQKKSTSQVQMNFKKYEDQVTEQDKKDISFVVAAAAEKSSISLAMSQAELKTALHRIKELHPLALLKFVAENSSLIEGMKKMQSRDWIWNMFLNELKEVFSQAVAQGIISDEDINDFASSLHLDKEIVSSVVQGEKWPELLDMVMQIS
;
A
#
# COMPACT_ATOMS: atom_id res chain seq x y z
N MET A 1 1.55 -28.74 -15.41
CA MET A 1 0.22 -28.28 -14.94
C MET A 1 0.00 -28.71 -13.51
N LYS A 2 0.07 -27.80 -12.54
CA LYS A 2 -0.43 -28.03 -11.17
C LYS A 2 -1.21 -26.78 -10.76
N LYS A 3 -2.52 -26.96 -10.58
CA LYS A 3 -3.44 -25.96 -10.03
C LYS A 3 -3.33 -26.04 -8.51
N SER A 4 -2.97 -24.96 -7.85
CA SER A 4 -3.17 -24.80 -6.40
C SER A 4 -4.08 -23.60 -6.16
N ILE A 5 -5.33 -23.94 -5.88
CA ILE A 5 -6.35 -23.04 -5.36
C ILE A 5 -6.04 -22.85 -3.88
N TYR A 6 -5.72 -21.62 -3.46
CA TYR A 6 -5.85 -21.23 -2.06
C TYR A 6 -6.82 -20.06 -1.98
N LYS A 7 -8.07 -20.40 -1.62
CA LYS A 7 -9.08 -19.49 -1.11
C LYS A 7 -8.99 -19.49 0.41
N TYR A 8 -9.03 -18.28 0.97
CA TYR A 8 -9.16 -17.89 2.38
C TYR A 8 -7.90 -17.91 3.26
N GLY A 9 -7.56 -16.71 3.75
CA GLY A 9 -6.91 -16.57 5.05
C GLY A 9 -5.85 -15.49 5.21
N PHE A 10 -6.07 -14.23 4.77
CA PHE A 10 -5.53 -13.05 5.50
C PHE A 10 -6.06 -11.71 4.93
N SER A 11 -7.28 -11.33 5.28
CA SER A 11 -7.81 -9.97 5.03
C SER A 11 -7.25 -8.92 6.00
N GLY A 12 -6.08 -9.16 6.60
CA GLY A 12 -5.52 -8.37 7.71
C GLY A 12 -4.49 -7.30 7.32
N LEU A 13 -4.02 -7.27 6.08
CA LEU A 13 -3.09 -6.23 5.58
C LEU A 13 -3.77 -5.21 4.66
N LEU A 14 -5.09 -5.28 4.56
CA LEU A 14 -5.96 -4.38 3.79
C LEU A 14 -6.22 -3.03 4.49
N PHE A 15 -5.32 -2.56 5.35
CA PHE A 15 -5.52 -1.32 6.12
C PHE A 15 -4.35 -0.32 6.07
N LEU A 16 -3.39 -0.48 5.15
CA LEU A 16 -2.32 0.50 4.99
C LEU A 16 -2.58 1.56 3.91
N VAL A 17 -3.55 1.38 3.00
CA VAL A 17 -3.86 2.42 1.97
C VAL A 17 -5.36 2.71 1.77
N SER A 18 -6.28 1.95 2.35
CA SER A 18 -7.71 2.31 2.31
C SER A 18 -8.22 2.78 3.67
N LEU A 19 -8.25 4.09 3.87
CA LEU A 19 -9.31 4.88 4.52
C LEU A 19 -8.82 6.33 4.73
N SER A 20 -8.87 7.11 3.65
CA SER A 20 -9.19 8.52 3.81
C SER A 20 -10.65 8.63 4.28
N GLY A 21 -10.81 9.18 5.49
CA GLY A 21 -12.05 9.80 5.95
C GLY A 21 -13.02 8.89 6.71
N CYS A 22 -12.92 8.88 8.03
CA CYS A 22 -14.09 8.99 8.92
C CYS A 22 -13.68 9.80 10.14
N CYS A 23 -14.28 10.97 10.27
CA CYS A 23 -14.09 11.94 11.33
C CYS A 23 -14.43 11.35 12.71
N LEU A 24 -13.63 11.70 13.71
CA LEU A 24 -14.14 11.89 15.06
C LEU A 24 -15.23 12.97 15.02
N ASN A 25 -16.40 12.68 15.61
CA ASN A 25 -17.03 13.63 16.51
C ASN A 25 -17.87 12.86 17.55
N PRO A 26 -17.59 13.05 18.85
CA PRO A 26 -18.38 12.52 19.95
C PRO A 26 -19.54 13.47 20.29
N TYR A 27 -20.52 12.97 21.06
CA TYR A 27 -21.69 13.66 21.63
C TYR A 27 -22.91 13.90 20.74
N GLY A 28 -24.05 13.37 21.18
CA GLY A 28 -25.36 13.70 20.63
C GLY A 28 -26.44 12.68 21.02
N SER A 29 -26.75 12.61 22.31
CA SER A 29 -27.92 11.89 22.82
C SER A 29 -29.22 12.38 22.16
N LYS A 30 -30.15 11.44 21.92
CA LYS A 30 -31.57 11.58 22.30
C LYS A 30 -32.32 10.27 22.06
N GLN A 31 -32.79 9.71 23.17
CA GLN A 31 -33.85 8.71 23.24
C GLN A 31 -35.08 9.18 22.45
N SER A 32 -35.71 8.26 21.72
CA SER A 32 -37.14 8.33 21.49
C SER A 32 -37.70 6.91 21.47
N SER A 33 -38.38 6.59 22.56
CA SER A 33 -39.19 5.42 22.77
C SER A 33 -40.36 5.40 21.78
N LYS A 34 -40.70 4.22 21.26
CA LYS A 34 -42.06 3.94 20.78
C LYS A 34 -42.33 2.43 20.83
N ASN A 35 -43.07 2.09 21.89
CA ASN A 35 -44.12 1.09 22.00
C ASN A 35 -43.82 -0.35 21.60
N SER A 36 -43.54 -1.17 22.62
CA SER A 36 -43.95 -2.57 22.67
C SER A 36 -45.48 -2.64 22.70
N ARG A 37 -46.07 -3.32 21.72
CA ARG A 37 -47.39 -3.92 21.87
C ARG A 37 -47.27 -5.41 21.58
N ASP A 38 -47.69 -6.15 22.59
CA ASP A 38 -48.39 -7.44 22.56
C ASP A 38 -47.59 -8.67 22.13
N ILE A 39 -47.12 -9.36 23.17
CA ILE A 39 -46.93 -10.81 23.21
C ILE A 39 -48.32 -11.43 23.16
N ASN A 40 -48.56 -12.35 22.23
CA ASN A 40 -49.41 -13.52 22.47
C ASN A 40 -48.94 -14.69 21.61
N GLN A 41 -48.84 -15.83 22.29
CA GLN A 41 -48.37 -17.12 21.82
C GLN A 41 -49.47 -17.88 21.05
N GLU A 42 -49.03 -18.99 20.47
CA GLU A 42 -49.82 -20.16 20.04
C GLU A 42 -50.46 -20.14 18.65
N SER A 43 -49.69 -20.78 17.74
CA SER A 43 -50.06 -21.93 16.91
C SER A 43 -51.41 -21.90 16.22
N VAL A 44 -51.41 -22.03 14.88
CA VAL A 44 -52.36 -22.87 14.13
C VAL A 44 -51.90 -23.01 12.67
N THR A 45 -51.70 -24.29 12.30
CA THR A 45 -51.78 -24.97 10.99
C THR A 45 -51.01 -24.44 9.77
N LEU A 46 -50.05 -25.28 9.34
CA LEU A 46 -49.59 -25.40 7.97
C LEU A 46 -50.73 -25.85 7.07
N HIS A 47 -51.10 -25.04 6.08
CA HIS A 47 -51.84 -25.48 4.91
C HIS A 47 -50.99 -25.25 3.67
N SER A 48 -50.63 -26.35 3.01
CA SER A 48 -50.05 -26.38 1.68
C SER A 48 -51.13 -25.99 0.67
N SER A 49 -50.88 -24.95 -0.12
CA SER A 49 -51.54 -24.77 -1.41
C SER A 49 -50.56 -24.14 -2.40
N GLU A 50 -50.39 -24.86 -3.50
CA GLU A 50 -49.57 -24.50 -4.65
C GLU A 50 -50.09 -23.25 -5.38
N ASN A 51 -49.18 -22.70 -6.18
CA ASN A 51 -49.37 -21.74 -7.27
C ASN A 51 -49.30 -20.25 -6.91
N LYS A 52 -48.11 -19.65 -7.13
CA LYS A 52 -47.94 -18.34 -7.80
C LYS A 52 -46.45 -17.99 -8.09
N THR A 53 -46.17 -17.89 -9.39
CA THR A 53 -45.21 -17.05 -10.15
C THR A 53 -43.73 -16.89 -9.71
N PRO A 54 -42.77 -17.00 -10.65
CA PRO A 54 -41.37 -16.74 -10.36
C PRO A 54 -41.16 -15.23 -10.16
N ARG A 55 -40.97 -14.82 -8.90
CA ARG A 55 -40.45 -13.48 -8.56
C ARG A 55 -39.05 -13.32 -9.17
N SER A 56 -38.97 -12.54 -10.23
CA SER A 56 -37.72 -11.99 -10.76
C SER A 56 -36.94 -11.31 -9.63
N ARG A 57 -35.92 -11.99 -9.10
CA ARG A 57 -34.90 -11.33 -8.28
C ARG A 57 -34.08 -10.47 -9.22
N ARG A 58 -34.47 -9.21 -9.38
CA ARG A 58 -33.55 -8.16 -9.85
C ARG A 58 -32.45 -8.02 -8.79
N LEU A 59 -31.42 -8.84 -8.92
CA LEU A 59 -30.18 -8.68 -8.17
C LEU A 59 -29.59 -7.35 -8.64
N PHE A 60 -29.58 -6.40 -7.72
CA PHE A 60 -28.98 -5.08 -7.87
C PHE A 60 -27.66 -5.18 -8.62
N SER A 61 -27.62 -4.69 -9.85
CA SER A 61 -26.39 -4.34 -10.53
C SER A 61 -25.76 -3.21 -9.71
N ARG A 62 -24.86 -3.56 -8.77
CA ARG A 62 -23.95 -2.60 -8.15
C ARG A 62 -23.18 -1.96 -9.28
N ARG A 63 -23.67 -0.79 -9.73
CA ARG A 63 -22.92 0.16 -10.54
C ARG A 63 -21.67 0.44 -9.74
N SER A 64 -20.56 -0.20 -10.10
CA SER A 64 -19.25 0.10 -9.56
C SER A 64 -18.99 1.56 -9.91
N GLN A 65 -19.27 2.47 -8.98
CA GLN A 65 -18.76 3.83 -9.08
C GLN A 65 -17.24 3.66 -9.15
N LYS A 66 -16.68 3.85 -10.35
CA LYS A 66 -15.25 4.11 -10.51
C LYS A 66 -14.98 5.33 -9.63
N LYS A 67 -14.49 5.07 -8.43
CA LYS A 67 -14.06 6.09 -7.49
C LYS A 67 -12.95 6.82 -8.22
N SER A 68 -13.22 8.05 -8.67
CA SER A 68 -12.20 8.96 -9.16
C SER A 68 -11.26 9.18 -7.97
N THR A 69 -10.14 8.48 -7.98
CA THR A 69 -9.01 8.76 -7.08
C THR A 69 -8.54 10.15 -7.43
N SER A 70 -9.00 11.15 -6.66
CA SER A 70 -8.38 12.46 -6.64
C SER A 70 -6.90 12.23 -6.39
N GLN A 71 -6.06 12.51 -7.39
CA GLN A 71 -4.62 12.45 -7.26
C GLN A 71 -4.24 13.48 -6.19
N VAL A 72 -3.95 12.99 -4.99
CA VAL A 72 -3.40 13.82 -3.93
C VAL A 72 -2.03 14.24 -4.41
N GLN A 73 -1.81 15.54 -4.59
CA GLN A 73 -0.52 16.07 -4.97
C GLN A 73 0.45 15.80 -3.82
N MET A 74 1.41 14.92 -4.07
CA MET A 74 2.42 14.54 -3.08
C MET A 74 3.49 15.63 -3.04
N ASN A 75 3.91 16.03 -1.83
CA ASN A 75 4.96 17.03 -1.67
C ASN A 75 6.32 16.34 -1.65
N PHE A 76 6.90 16.13 -2.83
CA PHE A 76 8.22 15.52 -2.94
C PHE A 76 9.33 16.54 -2.64
N LYS A 77 10.29 16.14 -1.81
CA LYS A 77 11.57 16.85 -1.65
C LYS A 77 12.38 16.77 -2.94
N LYS A 78 13.30 17.73 -3.13
CA LYS A 78 14.24 17.70 -4.25
C LYS A 78 15.27 16.60 -4.05
N TYR A 79 15.91 16.16 -5.13
CA TYR A 79 16.96 15.15 -5.07
C TYR A 79 18.18 15.58 -4.24
N GLU A 80 18.55 16.86 -4.33
CA GLU A 80 19.67 17.46 -3.57
C GLU A 80 19.39 17.60 -2.07
N ASP A 81 18.12 17.53 -1.66
CA ASP A 81 17.75 17.67 -0.25
C ASP A 81 18.30 16.46 0.52
N GLN A 82 19.14 16.74 1.53
CA GLN A 82 19.74 15.67 2.33
C GLN A 82 18.66 14.83 3.02
N VAL A 83 18.81 13.51 2.93
CA VAL A 83 18.02 12.56 3.70
C VAL A 83 18.31 12.81 5.18
N THR A 84 17.31 13.30 5.91
CA THR A 84 17.49 13.70 7.31
C THR A 84 17.74 12.49 8.21
N GLU A 85 18.35 12.67 9.37
CA GLU A 85 18.56 11.57 10.33
C GLU A 85 17.24 10.88 10.74
N GLN A 86 16.14 11.60 10.71
CA GLN A 86 14.82 11.01 10.96
C GLN A 86 14.38 10.13 9.78
N ASP A 87 14.57 10.58 8.55
CA ASP A 87 14.26 9.81 7.35
C ASP A 87 15.07 8.49 7.32
N LYS A 88 16.36 8.55 7.68
CA LYS A 88 17.23 7.36 7.78
C LYS A 88 16.70 6.33 8.79
N LYS A 89 16.26 6.80 9.96
CA LYS A 89 15.66 5.94 10.99
C LYS A 89 14.35 5.33 10.51
N ASP A 90 13.51 6.13 9.88
CA ASP A 90 12.21 5.69 9.36
C ASP A 90 12.40 4.62 8.27
N ILE A 91 13.34 4.82 7.32
CA ILE A 91 13.69 3.84 6.28
C ILE A 91 14.20 2.55 6.91
N SER A 92 15.16 2.65 7.84
CA SER A 92 15.74 1.49 8.51
C SER A 92 14.67 0.69 9.27
N PHE A 93 13.76 1.39 9.97
CA PHE A 93 12.66 0.77 10.68
C PHE A 93 11.70 0.03 9.76
N VAL A 94 11.32 0.64 8.63
CA VAL A 94 10.40 0.03 7.64
C VAL A 94 11.04 -1.21 7.01
N VAL A 95 12.29 -1.11 6.55
CA VAL A 95 13.00 -2.23 5.92
C VAL A 95 13.19 -3.37 6.92
N ALA A 96 13.66 -3.10 8.14
CA ALA A 96 13.82 -4.12 9.17
C ALA A 96 12.49 -4.75 9.58
N ALA A 97 11.42 -3.95 9.71
CA ALA A 97 10.10 -4.46 10.01
C ALA A 97 9.59 -5.40 8.90
N ALA A 98 9.71 -5.01 7.64
CA ALA A 98 9.26 -5.81 6.51
C ALA A 98 10.11 -7.09 6.33
N ALA A 99 11.41 -7.01 6.62
CA ALA A 99 12.33 -8.14 6.54
C ALA A 99 12.11 -9.15 7.66
N GLU A 100 12.07 -8.70 8.92
CA GLU A 100 12.30 -9.58 10.09
C GLU A 100 11.07 -9.76 10.99
N LYS A 101 10.14 -8.79 11.03
CA LYS A 101 9.02 -8.88 11.96
C LYS A 101 8.01 -9.95 11.53
N SER A 102 7.51 -10.66 12.54
CA SER A 102 6.35 -11.55 12.43
C SER A 102 5.09 -10.72 12.14
N SER A 103 4.06 -11.34 11.56
CA SER A 103 2.79 -10.66 11.25
C SER A 103 2.14 -10.01 12.48
N ILE A 104 2.34 -10.57 13.68
CA ILE A 104 1.84 -10.03 14.94
C ILE A 104 2.62 -8.77 15.35
N SER A 105 3.95 -8.83 15.27
CA SER A 105 4.81 -7.67 15.57
C SER A 105 4.58 -6.52 14.59
N LEU A 106 4.30 -6.82 13.32
CA LEU A 106 3.91 -5.82 12.31
C LEU A 106 2.58 -5.14 12.67
N ALA A 107 1.60 -5.91 13.14
CA ALA A 107 0.31 -5.38 13.57
C ALA A 107 0.44 -4.45 14.78
N MET A 108 1.30 -4.79 15.76
CA MET A 108 1.54 -3.92 16.91
C MET A 108 2.23 -2.60 16.53
N SER A 109 3.17 -2.63 15.59
CA SER A 109 3.84 -1.42 15.09
C SER A 109 3.14 -0.76 13.91
N GLN A 110 1.88 -1.08 13.62
CA GLN A 110 1.20 -0.61 12.42
C GLN A 110 1.09 0.92 12.36
N ALA A 111 0.80 1.57 13.49
CA ALA A 111 0.67 3.03 13.54
C ALA A 111 2.02 3.71 13.26
N GLU A 112 3.10 3.23 13.88
CA GLU A 112 4.45 3.75 13.66
C GLU A 112 4.93 3.53 12.23
N LEU A 113 4.66 2.35 11.67
CA LEU A 113 4.98 2.04 10.27
C LEU A 113 4.22 2.96 9.30
N LYS A 114 2.96 3.28 9.57
CA LYS A 114 2.19 4.26 8.78
C LYS A 114 2.86 5.63 8.78
N THR A 115 3.22 6.11 9.96
CA THR A 115 3.83 7.43 10.10
C THR A 115 5.22 7.49 9.50
N ALA A 116 6.01 6.42 9.61
CA ALA A 116 7.31 6.31 8.95
C ALA A 116 7.15 6.27 7.42
N LEU A 117 6.24 5.44 6.90
CA LEU A 117 5.96 5.35 5.46
C LEU A 117 5.46 6.68 4.89
N HIS A 118 4.59 7.41 5.61
CA HIS A 118 4.12 8.71 5.16
C HIS A 118 5.27 9.70 4.98
N ARG A 119 6.22 9.72 5.91
CA ARG A 119 7.41 10.59 5.83
C ARG A 119 8.34 10.17 4.71
N ILE A 120 8.55 8.86 4.52
CA ILE A 120 9.36 8.33 3.41
C ILE A 120 8.75 8.64 2.05
N LYS A 121 7.41 8.64 1.93
CA LYS A 121 6.70 8.96 0.68
C LYS A 121 6.95 10.39 0.18
N GLU A 122 7.39 11.30 1.03
CA GLU A 122 7.76 12.68 0.67
C GLU A 122 9.20 12.78 0.13
N LEU A 123 10.01 11.73 0.21
CA LEU A 123 11.38 11.75 -0.29
C LEU A 123 11.45 11.60 -1.80
N HIS A 124 12.50 12.16 -2.39
CA HIS A 124 12.80 11.94 -3.80
C HIS A 124 13.07 10.44 -4.05
N PRO A 125 12.38 9.79 -5.02
CA PRO A 125 12.52 8.35 -5.28
C PRO A 125 13.96 7.86 -5.46
N LEU A 126 14.75 8.59 -6.25
CA LEU A 126 16.14 8.24 -6.52
C LEU A 126 17.03 8.47 -5.28
N ALA A 127 16.74 9.47 -4.45
CA ALA A 127 17.50 9.72 -3.21
C ALA A 127 17.23 8.61 -2.19
N LEU A 128 15.99 8.14 -2.09
CA LEU A 128 15.62 6.99 -1.26
C LEU A 128 16.39 5.74 -1.69
N LEU A 129 16.40 5.43 -2.99
CA LEU A 129 17.11 4.26 -3.50
C LEU A 129 18.62 4.37 -3.32
N LYS A 130 19.19 5.56 -3.54
CA LYS A 130 20.61 5.81 -3.30
C LYS A 130 20.98 5.56 -1.85
N PHE A 131 20.19 6.07 -0.90
CA PHE A 131 20.42 5.81 0.52
C PHE A 131 20.32 4.32 0.85
N VAL A 132 19.36 3.59 0.28
CA VAL A 132 19.28 2.13 0.47
C VAL A 132 20.52 1.43 -0.10
N ALA A 133 21.00 1.86 -1.28
CA ALA A 133 22.17 1.30 -1.94
C ALA A 133 23.46 1.49 -1.15
N GLU A 134 23.66 2.68 -0.57
CA GLU A 134 24.84 3.04 0.22
C GLU A 134 24.93 2.31 1.57
N ASN A 135 23.81 1.74 2.05
CA ASN A 135 23.75 1.05 3.33
C ASN A 135 23.57 -0.47 3.14
N SER A 136 24.66 -1.21 3.32
CA SER A 136 24.67 -2.68 3.16
C SER A 136 23.62 -3.40 4.01
N SER A 137 23.36 -2.95 5.24
CA SER A 137 22.33 -3.53 6.12
C SER A 137 20.91 -3.38 5.55
N LEU A 138 20.64 -2.29 4.82
CA LEU A 138 19.36 -2.07 4.16
C LEU A 138 19.22 -2.95 2.92
N ILE A 139 20.30 -3.11 2.13
CA ILE A 139 20.31 -4.09 1.02
C ILE A 139 20.04 -5.50 1.53
N GLU A 140 20.67 -5.92 2.63
CA GLU A 140 20.40 -7.23 3.22
C GLU A 140 18.94 -7.37 3.69
N GLY A 141 18.38 -6.32 4.30
CA GLY A 141 16.97 -6.27 4.67
C GLY A 141 16.04 -6.36 3.45
N MET A 142 16.37 -5.67 2.36
CA MET A 142 15.63 -5.73 1.10
C MET A 142 15.68 -7.14 0.48
N LYS A 143 16.85 -7.79 0.47
CA LYS A 143 17.01 -9.18 0.00
C LYS A 143 16.21 -10.17 0.86
N LYS A 144 16.24 -10.02 2.18
CA LYS A 144 15.39 -10.80 3.10
C LYS A 144 13.91 -10.58 2.81
N MET A 145 13.48 -9.34 2.58
CA MET A 145 12.11 -9.01 2.20
C MET A 145 11.72 -9.64 0.85
N GLN A 146 12.63 -9.66 -0.14
CA GLN A 146 12.42 -10.27 -1.44
C GLN A 146 12.11 -11.78 -1.33
N SER A 147 12.70 -12.49 -0.37
CA SER A 147 12.39 -13.90 -0.10
C SER A 147 10.96 -14.14 0.41
N ARG A 148 10.24 -13.07 0.83
CA ARG A 148 8.87 -13.11 1.32
C ARG A 148 7.93 -12.59 0.24
N ASP A 149 7.63 -13.43 -0.77
CA ASP A 149 6.88 -13.08 -1.99
C ASP A 149 5.69 -12.13 -1.76
N TRP A 150 4.85 -12.41 -0.77
CA TRP A 150 3.66 -11.59 -0.53
C TRP A 150 3.99 -10.18 0.01
N ILE A 151 5.02 -10.03 0.85
CA ILE A 151 5.48 -8.73 1.36
C ILE A 151 6.17 -7.98 0.23
N TRP A 152 7.06 -8.66 -0.49
CA TRP A 152 7.78 -8.09 -1.61
C TRP A 152 6.82 -7.54 -2.67
N ASN A 153 5.81 -8.31 -3.04
CA ASN A 153 4.81 -7.85 -4.02
C ASN A 153 4.00 -6.65 -3.52
N MET A 154 3.61 -6.60 -2.25
CA MET A 154 2.94 -5.43 -1.68
C MET A 154 3.85 -4.19 -1.69
N PHE A 155 5.09 -4.35 -1.23
CA PHE A 155 6.09 -3.30 -1.23
C PHE A 155 6.35 -2.75 -2.64
N LEU A 156 6.56 -3.64 -3.62
CA LEU A 156 6.77 -3.27 -5.01
C LEU A 156 5.58 -2.50 -5.58
N ASN A 157 4.35 -2.91 -5.29
CA ASN A 157 3.16 -2.22 -5.80
C ASN A 157 3.06 -0.79 -5.25
N GLU A 158 3.25 -0.62 -3.93
CA GLU A 158 3.26 0.72 -3.30
C GLU A 158 4.39 1.60 -3.84
N LEU A 159 5.59 1.03 -4.00
CA LEU A 159 6.74 1.77 -4.52
C LEU A 159 6.51 2.22 -5.96
N LYS A 160 6.00 1.33 -6.81
CA LYS A 160 5.61 1.67 -8.19
C LYS A 160 4.62 2.82 -8.22
N GLU A 161 3.57 2.77 -7.40
CA GLU A 161 2.57 3.84 -7.36
C GLU A 161 3.18 5.18 -6.97
N VAL A 162 4.04 5.22 -5.95
CA VAL A 162 4.70 6.46 -5.50
C VAL A 162 5.68 6.98 -6.55
N PHE A 163 6.47 6.10 -7.17
CA PHE A 163 7.50 6.50 -8.12
C PHE A 163 6.89 6.97 -9.45
N SER A 164 5.88 6.27 -9.95
CA SER A 164 5.12 6.71 -11.12
C SER A 164 4.40 8.04 -10.86
N GLN A 165 3.95 8.31 -9.63
CA GLN A 165 3.42 9.64 -9.27
C GLN A 165 4.50 10.73 -9.32
N ALA A 166 5.72 10.45 -8.86
CA ALA A 166 6.83 11.40 -8.95
C ALA A 166 7.22 11.70 -10.41
N VAL A 167 7.27 10.69 -11.27
CA VAL A 167 7.47 10.85 -12.73
C VAL A 167 6.35 11.69 -13.34
N ALA A 168 5.08 11.36 -13.05
CA ALA A 168 3.93 12.09 -13.57
C ALA A 168 3.89 13.57 -13.12
N GLN A 169 4.50 13.90 -11.99
CA GLN A 169 4.64 15.27 -11.48
C GLN A 169 5.90 15.98 -12.01
N GLY A 170 6.73 15.32 -12.83
CA GLY A 170 7.96 15.90 -13.37
C GLY A 170 9.01 16.17 -12.29
N ILE A 171 8.97 15.42 -11.19
CA ILE A 171 9.92 15.57 -10.07
C ILE A 171 11.29 15.01 -10.42
N ILE A 172 11.32 13.92 -11.20
CA ILE A 172 12.55 13.24 -11.61
C ILE A 172 13.05 13.89 -12.91
N SER A 173 14.18 14.59 -12.83
CA SER A 173 14.87 15.16 -13.99
C SER A 173 15.96 14.23 -14.54
N ASP A 174 16.40 14.48 -15.78
CA ASP A 174 17.54 13.74 -16.37
C ASP A 174 18.85 14.00 -15.60
N GLU A 175 18.99 15.18 -14.97
CA GLU A 175 20.12 15.52 -14.10
C GLU A 175 20.12 14.61 -12.86
N ASP A 176 18.97 14.44 -12.20
CA ASP A 176 18.84 13.56 -11.04
C ASP A 176 19.19 12.10 -11.38
N ILE A 177 18.76 11.63 -12.56
CA ILE A 177 19.07 10.28 -13.06
C ILE A 177 20.58 10.13 -13.28
N ASN A 178 21.21 11.12 -13.91
CA ASN A 178 22.64 11.10 -14.18
C ASN A 178 23.47 11.10 -12.89
N ASP A 179 23.06 11.88 -11.90
CA ASP A 179 23.73 11.94 -10.61
C ASP A 179 23.53 10.65 -9.81
N PHE A 180 22.32 10.09 -9.84
CA PHE A 180 22.01 8.80 -9.23
C PHE A 180 22.89 7.68 -9.83
N ALA A 181 22.89 7.55 -11.16
CA ALA A 181 23.68 6.54 -11.84
C ALA A 181 25.19 6.72 -11.59
N SER A 182 25.68 7.97 -11.62
CA SER A 182 27.09 8.26 -11.35
C SER A 182 27.48 7.90 -9.92
N SER A 183 26.62 8.20 -8.93
CA SER A 183 26.89 7.93 -7.52
C SER A 183 26.97 6.44 -7.18
N LEU A 184 26.25 5.62 -7.93
CA LEU A 184 26.20 4.18 -7.76
C LEU A 184 27.06 3.41 -8.78
N HIS A 185 27.84 4.13 -9.59
CA HIS A 185 28.64 3.56 -10.68
C HIS A 185 27.85 2.67 -11.66
N LEU A 186 26.59 3.02 -11.90
CA LEU A 186 25.71 2.34 -12.84
C LEU A 186 25.80 2.98 -14.24
N ASP A 187 25.46 2.20 -15.26
CA ASP A 187 25.36 2.70 -16.63
C ASP A 187 24.21 3.70 -16.76
N LYS A 188 24.54 4.93 -17.15
CA LYS A 188 23.59 6.06 -17.24
C LYS A 188 22.49 5.80 -18.28
N GLU A 189 22.83 5.20 -19.42
CA GLU A 189 21.88 4.93 -20.49
C GLU A 189 20.87 3.87 -20.06
N ILE A 190 21.34 2.83 -19.37
CA ILE A 190 20.49 1.77 -18.84
C ILE A 190 19.56 2.33 -17.76
N VAL A 191 20.09 3.08 -16.79
CA VAL A 191 19.28 3.66 -15.70
C VAL A 191 18.25 4.63 -16.26
N SER A 192 18.62 5.51 -17.20
CA SER A 192 17.70 6.43 -17.86
C SER A 192 16.56 5.69 -18.56
N SER A 193 16.87 4.66 -19.36
CA SER A 193 15.85 3.83 -20.02
C SER A 193 14.89 3.15 -19.04
N VAL A 194 15.41 2.69 -17.90
CA VAL A 194 14.63 2.02 -16.86
C VAL A 194 13.72 2.99 -16.11
N VAL A 195 14.22 4.17 -15.73
CA VAL A 195 13.45 5.20 -15.02
C VAL A 195 12.37 5.80 -15.92
N GLN A 196 12.73 6.19 -17.14
CA GLN A 196 11.78 6.76 -18.12
C GLN A 196 10.74 5.73 -18.59
N GLY A 197 11.14 4.46 -18.66
CA GLY A 197 10.23 3.33 -18.94
C GLY A 197 9.39 2.88 -17.74
N GLU A 198 9.50 3.55 -16.58
CA GLU A 198 8.86 3.19 -15.30
C GLU A 198 9.08 1.71 -14.90
N LYS A 199 10.23 1.16 -15.26
CA LYS A 199 10.60 -0.24 -14.98
C LYS A 199 11.17 -0.38 -13.57
N TRP A 200 10.40 0.05 -12.57
CA TRP A 200 10.81 0.11 -11.17
C TRP A 200 11.35 -1.21 -10.57
N PRO A 201 10.84 -2.41 -10.93
CA PRO A 201 11.44 -3.67 -10.48
C PRO A 201 12.87 -3.85 -10.96
N GLU A 202 13.14 -3.54 -12.23
CA GLU A 202 14.49 -3.63 -12.81
C GLU A 202 15.44 -2.65 -12.13
N LEU A 203 14.96 -1.45 -11.80
CA LEU A 203 15.71 -0.46 -11.03
C LEU A 203 16.12 -0.98 -9.65
N LEU A 204 15.17 -1.60 -8.93
CA LEU A 204 15.44 -2.18 -7.62
C LEU A 204 16.41 -3.35 -7.70
N ASP A 205 16.27 -4.22 -8.71
CA ASP A 205 17.18 -5.34 -8.90
C ASP A 205 18.61 -4.86 -9.18
N MET A 206 18.79 -3.81 -10.00
CA MET A 206 20.09 -3.16 -10.19
C MET A 206 20.66 -2.62 -8.88
N VAL A 207 19.85 -1.90 -8.09
CA VAL A 207 20.27 -1.34 -6.80
C VAL A 207 20.68 -2.43 -5.80
N MET A 208 19.92 -3.52 -5.69
CA MET A 208 20.21 -4.61 -4.76
C MET A 208 21.43 -5.45 -5.15
N GLN A 209 21.90 -5.34 -6.39
CA GLN A 209 23.10 -6.01 -6.89
C GLN A 209 24.39 -5.22 -6.63
N ILE A 210 24.28 -3.95 -6.24
CA ILE A 210 25.43 -3.15 -5.82
C ILE A 210 25.99 -3.76 -4.53
N SER A 211 27.27 -4.15 -4.57
CA SER A 211 28.01 -4.81 -3.49
C SER A 211 29.29 -4.07 -3.17
#